data_AF-A0A6V7RKC7-F1
#
_entry.id   AF-A0A6V7RKC7-F1
#
_cell.length_a   1.000
_cell.length_b   1.000
_cell.length_c   1.000
_cell.angle_alpha   90.00
_cell.angle_beta   90.00
_cell.angle_gamma   90.00
#
_symmetry.space_group_name_H-M   'P 1'
#
loop_
_entity.id
_entity.type
_entity.pdbx_description
1 polymer ?
#
loop_
_entity_poly.entity_id
_entity_poly.type
_entity_poly.pdbx_seq_one_letter_code
_entity_poly.pdbx_strand_id
1 'polypeptide(L)'
;MMNKFYMELDDRDNGLSVTLTIAKNEGIQDLYTRLSTYDMAKFIDLTKIDTGNVWDIINDFPADKIDAVFIISDFQINESLLNTTDNIADIDFKNELYYLTSGSKSAHILEKYRMININVKQKSKSYELEIVESLLREQDKNNEVINGLVREKQQLQFSRGRADDDDLETRYLDLMEKYKQSLDRLEQLRSSKLGKMQVAYWNRKRGY
;
A
#
# COMPACT_ATOMS: atom_id res chain seq x y z
N MET A 1 12.55 10.04 -22.96
CA MET A 1 11.18 10.30 -23.43
C MET A 1 11.21 11.39 -24.49
N MET A 2 10.15 11.54 -25.29
CA MET A 2 10.01 12.59 -26.33
C MET A 2 8.94 13.60 -25.90
N ASN A 3 9.08 14.85 -26.37
CA ASN A 3 8.09 15.91 -26.14
C ASN A 3 6.80 15.60 -26.94
N LYS A 4 5.63 15.90 -26.37
CA LYS A 4 4.33 15.50 -26.95
C LYS A 4 3.29 16.61 -26.81
N PHE A 5 2.38 16.67 -27.78
CA PHE A 5 1.17 17.49 -27.73
C PHE A 5 -0.04 16.59 -27.51
N TYR A 6 -0.91 16.99 -26.60
CA TYR A 6 -2.23 16.42 -26.39
C TYR A 6 -3.26 17.52 -26.60
N MET A 7 -4.35 17.22 -27.29
CA MET A 7 -5.45 18.14 -27.51
C MET A 7 -6.69 17.54 -26.88
N GLU A 8 -7.37 18.35 -26.07
CA GLU A 8 -8.66 18.04 -25.51
C GLU A 8 -9.75 18.65 -26.41
N LEU A 9 -10.75 17.84 -26.74
CA LEU A 9 -11.87 18.23 -27.59
C LEU A 9 -13.16 18.22 -26.78
N ASP A 10 -14.09 19.11 -27.12
CA ASP A 10 -15.46 19.07 -26.59
C ASP A 10 -16.31 17.99 -27.30
N ASP A 11 -17.56 17.81 -26.85
CA ASP A 11 -18.52 16.87 -27.45
C ASP A 11 -18.89 17.20 -28.92
N ARG A 12 -18.40 18.32 -29.47
CA ARG A 12 -18.64 18.81 -30.82
C ARG A 12 -17.34 18.87 -31.64
N ASP A 13 -16.28 18.20 -31.20
CA ASP A 13 -14.95 18.18 -31.81
C ASP A 13 -14.24 19.55 -31.91
N ASN A 14 -14.64 20.53 -31.10
CA ASN A 14 -13.89 21.80 -30.97
C ASN A 14 -12.77 21.66 -29.94
N GLY A 15 -11.62 22.27 -30.21
CA GLY A 15 -10.49 22.28 -29.28
C GLY A 15 -10.77 23.09 -28.01
N LEU A 16 -10.76 22.42 -26.86
CA LEU A 16 -10.87 23.04 -25.54
C LEU A 16 -9.51 23.50 -25.03
N SER A 17 -8.52 22.61 -25.10
CA SER A 17 -7.19 22.86 -24.57
C SER A 17 -6.12 22.09 -25.33
N VAL A 18 -4.90 22.60 -25.28
CA VAL A 18 -3.70 21.92 -25.78
C VAL A 18 -2.65 21.85 -24.68
N THR A 19 -2.14 20.64 -24.44
CA THR A 19 -1.11 20.36 -23.45
C THR A 19 0.17 19.92 -24.14
N LEU A 20 1.23 20.70 -23.96
CA LEU A 20 2.60 20.36 -24.35
C LEU A 20 3.30 19.71 -23.17
N THR A 21 3.58 18.41 -23.25
CA THR A 21 4.46 17.73 -22.28
C THR A 21 5.90 17.83 -22.74
N ILE A 22 6.73 18.49 -21.93
CA ILE A 22 8.18 18.57 -22.17
C ILE A 22 8.87 17.50 -21.31
N ALA A 23 9.59 16.61 -21.97
CA ALA A 23 10.36 15.53 -21.34
C ALA A 23 11.87 15.63 -21.62
N LYS A 24 12.28 16.53 -22.53
CA LYS A 24 13.68 16.89 -22.83
C LYS A 24 13.81 18.36 -23.17
N ASN A 25 14.89 18.99 -22.71
CA ASN A 25 15.23 20.38 -22.97
C ASN A 25 15.93 20.59 -24.33
N GLU A 26 15.36 20.05 -25.40
CA GLU A 26 15.88 20.16 -26.77
C GLU A 26 14.78 20.69 -27.70
N GLY A 27 15.10 21.69 -28.52
CA GLY A 27 14.19 22.22 -29.55
C GLY A 27 12.93 22.90 -29.01
N ILE A 28 12.95 23.41 -27.77
CA ILE A 28 11.76 23.99 -27.12
C ILE A 28 11.17 25.18 -27.89
N GLN A 29 12.00 26.01 -28.52
CA GLN A 29 11.55 27.19 -29.25
C GLN A 29 10.61 26.84 -30.42
N ASP A 30 10.88 25.74 -31.12
CA ASP A 30 10.01 25.25 -32.20
C ASP A 30 8.67 24.75 -31.63
N LEU A 31 8.70 24.16 -30.43
CA LEU A 31 7.50 23.70 -29.73
C LEU A 31 6.63 24.88 -29.27
N TYR A 32 7.23 25.96 -28.79
CA TYR A 32 6.49 27.19 -28.45
C TYR A 32 5.88 27.85 -29.69
N THR A 33 6.62 27.90 -30.79
CA THR A 33 6.10 28.39 -32.07
C THR A 33 4.91 27.56 -32.56
N ARG A 34 4.96 26.24 -32.37
CA ARG A 34 3.81 25.39 -32.68
C ARG A 34 2.66 25.61 -31.69
N LEU A 35 2.94 25.75 -30.41
CA LEU A 35 1.95 25.95 -29.36
C LEU A 35 1.16 27.26 -29.58
N SER A 36 1.82 28.32 -30.06
CA SER A 36 1.17 29.61 -30.34
C SER A 36 0.17 29.57 -31.51
N THR A 37 0.26 28.57 -32.40
CA THR A 37 -0.70 28.42 -33.52
C THR A 37 -2.09 27.98 -33.09
N TYR A 38 -2.24 27.45 -31.87
CA TYR A 38 -3.53 27.00 -31.36
C TYR A 38 -4.28 28.16 -30.68
N ASP A 39 -5.50 28.42 -31.14
CA ASP A 39 -6.42 29.41 -30.56
C ASP A 39 -7.28 28.83 -29.44
N MET A 40 -6.63 28.21 -28.46
CA MET A 40 -7.27 27.59 -27.29
C MET A 40 -6.39 27.74 -26.04
N ALA A 41 -6.88 27.26 -24.89
CA ALA A 41 -6.11 27.27 -23.65
C ALA A 41 -4.84 26.40 -23.78
N LYS A 42 -3.69 26.94 -23.38
CA LYS A 42 -2.38 26.30 -23.54
C LYS A 42 -1.83 25.90 -22.19
N PHE A 43 -1.47 24.62 -22.06
CA PHE A 43 -0.83 24.05 -20.89
C PHE A 43 0.55 23.51 -21.25
N ILE A 44 1.52 23.68 -20.35
CA ILE A 44 2.88 23.17 -20.52
C ILE A 44 3.20 22.31 -19.30
N ASP A 45 3.26 21.00 -19.49
CA ASP A 45 3.58 20.03 -18.44
C ASP A 45 5.09 19.81 -18.36
N LEU A 46 5.67 20.23 -17.24
CA LEU A 46 7.11 20.13 -16.93
C LEU A 46 7.40 19.10 -15.82
N THR A 47 6.41 18.30 -15.40
CA THR A 47 6.55 17.33 -14.29
C THR A 47 7.58 16.22 -14.56
N LYS A 48 7.99 16.04 -15.82
CA LYS A 48 8.99 15.04 -16.24
C LYS A 48 10.42 15.56 -16.28
N ILE A 49 10.65 16.82 -15.95
CA ILE A 49 11.96 17.49 -16.02
C ILE A 49 12.51 17.71 -14.60
N ASP A 50 13.82 17.81 -14.44
CA ASP A 50 14.42 18.23 -13.18
C ASP A 50 14.15 19.69 -12.84
N THR A 51 14.25 20.03 -11.55
CA THR A 51 13.93 21.37 -11.06
C THR A 51 14.76 22.48 -11.71
N GLY A 52 16.04 22.27 -12.01
CA GLY A 52 16.87 23.31 -12.64
C GLY A 52 16.33 23.70 -14.02
N ASN A 53 16.18 22.71 -14.88
CA ASN A 53 15.66 22.91 -16.23
C ASN A 53 14.23 23.46 -16.25
N VAL A 54 13.37 23.15 -15.27
CA VAL A 54 12.00 23.72 -15.18
C VAL A 54 12.03 25.24 -15.13
N TRP A 55 12.86 25.80 -14.25
CA TRP A 55 12.89 27.25 -14.05
C TRP A 55 13.63 27.98 -15.17
N ASP A 56 14.62 27.35 -15.79
CA ASP A 56 15.23 27.86 -17.02
C ASP A 56 14.17 27.99 -18.13
N ILE A 57 13.36 26.94 -18.33
CA ILE A 57 12.27 26.91 -19.31
C ILE A 57 11.23 28.01 -19.06
N ILE A 58 10.86 28.27 -17.80
CA ILE A 58 9.89 29.30 -17.42
C ILE A 58 10.48 30.71 -17.62
N ASN A 59 11.74 30.92 -17.27
CA ASN A 59 12.42 32.21 -17.42
C ASN A 59 12.67 32.57 -18.88
N ASP A 60 12.96 31.58 -19.72
CA ASP A 60 13.17 31.78 -21.17
C ASP A 60 11.85 31.80 -21.96
N PHE A 61 10.71 31.60 -21.29
CA PHE A 61 9.41 31.57 -21.97
C PHE A 61 8.97 32.95 -22.44
N PRO A 62 8.53 33.11 -23.70
CA PRO A 62 8.07 34.39 -24.24
C PRO A 62 6.64 34.72 -23.76
N ALA A 63 6.49 35.02 -22.47
CA ALA A 63 5.20 35.30 -21.82
C ALA A 63 4.45 36.49 -22.45
N ASP A 64 5.16 37.45 -23.04
CA ASP A 64 4.54 38.60 -23.75
C ASP A 64 3.85 38.21 -25.07
N LYS A 65 4.11 37.00 -25.59
CA LYS A 65 3.62 36.54 -26.89
C LYS A 65 2.66 35.36 -26.79
N ILE A 66 2.72 34.60 -25.71
CA ILE A 66 1.98 33.35 -25.55
C ILE A 66 1.44 33.29 -24.12
N ASP A 67 0.11 33.28 -24.00
CA ASP A 67 -0.54 32.97 -22.74
C ASP A 67 -0.56 31.45 -22.53
N ALA A 68 0.09 30.96 -21.48
CA ALA A 68 0.15 29.55 -21.13
C ALA A 68 0.13 29.33 -19.61
N VAL A 69 -0.22 28.11 -19.22
CA VAL A 69 -0.17 27.67 -17.82
C VAL A 69 0.84 26.53 -17.69
N PHE A 70 1.87 26.73 -16.88
CA PHE A 70 2.85 25.68 -16.57
C PHE A 70 2.33 24.77 -15.46
N ILE A 71 2.53 23.47 -15.63
CA ILE A 71 2.17 22.45 -14.64
C ILE A 71 3.46 21.88 -14.07
N ILE A 72 3.64 22.04 -12.76
CA ILE A 72 4.83 21.56 -12.04
C ILE A 72 4.45 20.81 -10.76
N SER A 73 5.35 19.95 -10.30
CA SER A 73 5.22 19.14 -9.09
C SER A 73 5.67 19.91 -7.84
N ASP A 74 5.24 19.47 -6.66
CA ASP A 74 5.59 20.10 -5.38
C ASP A 74 7.10 20.17 -5.11
N PHE A 75 7.87 19.15 -5.50
CA PHE A 75 9.34 19.17 -5.33
C PHE A 75 10.07 20.12 -6.29
N GLN A 76 9.39 20.61 -7.34
CA GLN A 76 9.97 21.52 -8.33
C GLN A 76 9.73 22.99 -7.94
N ILE A 77 8.79 23.28 -7.04
CA ILE A 77 8.48 24.64 -6.61
C ILE A 77 9.19 24.98 -5.31
N ASN A 78 9.79 26.17 -5.24
CA ASN A 78 10.22 26.74 -3.98
C ASN A 78 10.11 28.27 -4.01
N GLU A 79 10.13 28.87 -2.82
CA GLU A 79 9.90 30.30 -2.65
C GLU A 79 10.98 31.17 -3.29
N SER A 80 12.24 30.72 -3.26
CA SER A 80 13.36 31.46 -3.83
C SER A 80 13.22 31.59 -5.34
N LEU A 81 12.92 30.48 -6.04
CA LEU A 81 12.79 30.44 -7.49
C LEU A 81 11.53 31.18 -7.96
N LEU A 82 10.43 31.06 -7.23
CA LEU A 82 9.21 31.83 -7.49
C LEU A 82 9.45 33.34 -7.30
N ASN A 83 10.28 33.73 -6.33
CA ASN A 83 10.60 35.13 -6.12
C ASN A 83 11.54 35.71 -7.19
N THR A 84 12.43 34.91 -7.78
CA THR A 84 13.35 35.39 -8.82
C THR A 84 12.73 35.41 -10.22
N THR A 85 11.58 34.78 -10.41
CA THR A 85 10.95 34.63 -11.72
C THR A 85 9.98 35.77 -11.99
N ASP A 86 10.19 36.47 -13.12
CA ASP A 86 9.36 37.62 -13.51
C ASP A 86 8.20 37.25 -14.45
N ASN A 87 8.23 36.04 -15.02
CA ASN A 87 7.29 35.56 -16.05
C ASN A 87 6.07 34.81 -15.50
N ILE A 88 5.81 34.88 -14.20
CA ILE A 88 4.64 34.21 -13.58
C ILE A 88 3.70 35.26 -12.98
N ALA A 89 2.52 35.38 -13.56
CA ALA A 89 1.49 36.29 -13.09
C ALA A 89 0.71 35.75 -11.89
N ASP A 90 0.39 34.45 -11.89
CA ASP A 90 -0.42 33.83 -10.84
C ASP A 90 -0.06 32.36 -10.59
N ILE A 91 -0.47 31.84 -9.42
CA ILE A 91 -0.25 30.46 -8.99
C ILE A 91 -1.53 29.84 -8.43
N ASP A 92 -1.81 28.60 -8.79
CA ASP A 92 -2.92 27.81 -8.28
C ASP A 92 -2.47 26.36 -7.99
N PHE A 93 -3.27 25.60 -7.25
CA PHE A 93 -2.97 24.20 -6.92
C PHE A 93 -4.18 23.30 -7.15
N LYS A 94 -4.05 22.37 -8.09
CA LYS A 94 -5.11 21.45 -8.52
C LYS A 94 -4.52 20.08 -8.81
N ASN A 95 -5.26 19.00 -8.53
CA ASN A 95 -4.83 17.64 -8.85
C ASN A 95 -3.39 17.33 -8.39
N GLU A 96 -3.04 17.78 -7.18
CA GLU A 96 -1.72 17.57 -6.57
C GLU A 96 -0.53 18.24 -7.28
N LEU A 97 -0.81 19.17 -8.20
CA LEU A 97 0.19 19.91 -8.98
C LEU A 97 -0.04 21.42 -8.87
N TYR A 98 1.04 22.17 -9.04
CA TYR A 98 0.99 23.62 -9.13
C TYR A 98 0.80 24.06 -10.58
N TYR A 99 -0.08 25.05 -10.76
CA TYR A 99 -0.41 25.65 -12.03
C TYR A 99 0.07 27.10 -11.99
N LEU A 100 1.09 27.42 -12.79
CA LEU A 100 1.71 28.74 -12.87
C LEU A 100 1.24 29.43 -14.15
N THR A 101 0.49 30.52 -14.01
CA THR A 101 0.01 31.29 -15.16
C THR A 101 1.13 32.21 -15.65
N SER A 102 1.50 32.12 -16.92
CA SER A 102 2.51 33.00 -17.52
C SER A 102 2.02 34.44 -17.55
N GLY A 103 2.93 35.40 -17.37
CA GLY A 103 2.66 36.82 -17.52
C GLY A 103 3.48 37.66 -16.55
N SER A 104 3.20 38.96 -16.49
CA SER A 104 3.93 39.86 -15.61
C SER A 104 3.73 39.52 -14.13
N LYS A 105 4.83 39.44 -13.39
CA LYS A 105 4.84 39.11 -11.96
C LYS A 105 3.86 39.94 -11.13
N SER A 106 2.97 39.25 -10.42
CA SER A 106 2.10 39.85 -9.41
C SER A 106 2.82 40.05 -8.08
N ALA A 107 2.57 41.17 -7.41
CA ALA A 107 3.13 41.47 -6.09
C ALA A 107 2.71 40.47 -4.99
N HIS A 108 1.57 39.80 -5.16
CA HIS A 108 0.98 38.90 -4.15
C HIS A 108 1.29 37.41 -4.38
N ILE A 109 2.07 37.07 -5.40
CA ILE A 109 2.29 35.67 -5.78
C ILE A 109 2.94 34.85 -4.66
N LEU A 110 3.88 35.45 -3.92
CA LEU A 110 4.55 34.80 -2.80
C LEU A 110 3.61 34.55 -1.63
N GLU A 111 2.75 35.52 -1.31
CA GLU A 111 1.73 35.37 -0.27
C GLU A 111 0.75 34.26 -0.62
N LYS A 112 0.29 34.23 -1.87
CA LYS A 112 -0.60 33.18 -2.39
C LYS A 112 0.05 31.81 -2.31
N TYR A 113 1.30 31.67 -2.77
CA TYR A 113 2.06 30.43 -2.66
C TYR A 113 2.20 29.95 -1.21
N ARG A 114 2.56 30.84 -0.27
CA ARG A 114 2.70 30.47 1.15
C ARG A 114 1.39 29.94 1.72
N MET A 115 0.26 30.60 1.41
CA MET A 115 -1.06 30.14 1.84
C MET A 115 -1.42 28.77 1.26
N ILE A 116 -1.19 28.56 -0.04
CA ILE A 116 -1.41 27.27 -0.71
C ILE A 116 -0.54 26.18 -0.06
N ASN A 117 0.76 26.43 0.13
CA ASN A 117 1.70 25.48 0.70
C ASN A 117 1.32 25.08 2.14
N ILE A 118 0.87 26.04 2.96
CA ILE A 118 0.34 25.75 4.30
C ILE A 118 -0.87 24.80 4.20
N ASN A 119 -1.83 25.08 3.33
CA ASN A 119 -3.02 24.24 3.15
C ASN A 119 -2.68 22.83 2.67
N VAL A 120 -1.75 22.70 1.71
CA VAL A 120 -1.27 21.41 1.20
C VAL A 120 -0.60 20.60 2.31
N LYS A 121 0.31 21.22 3.09
CA LYS A 121 0.97 20.56 4.22
C LYS A 121 0.00 20.15 5.32
N GLN A 122 -0.98 20.99 5.63
CA GLN A 122 -2.02 20.66 6.62
C GLN A 122 -2.88 19.48 6.17
N LYS A 123 -3.25 19.41 4.88
CA LYS A 123 -3.97 18.28 4.31
C LYS A 123 -3.16 16.98 4.40
N SER A 124 -1.87 17.02 4.07
CA SER A 124 -0.96 15.86 4.22
C SER A 124 -0.89 15.40 5.67
N LYS A 125 -0.73 16.33 6.62
CA LYS A 125 -0.68 16.02 8.04
C LYS A 125 -1.99 15.42 8.57
N SER A 126 -3.14 15.89 8.08
CA SER A 126 -4.44 15.32 8.42
C SER A 126 -4.54 13.86 7.96
N TYR A 127 -4.08 13.58 6.74
CA TYR A 127 -4.07 12.22 6.20
C TYR A 127 -3.13 11.28 6.97
N GLU A 128 -1.94 11.76 7.33
CA GLU A 128 -1.01 11.00 8.19
C GLU A 128 -1.63 10.68 9.56
N LEU A 129 -2.36 11.62 10.16
CA LEU A 129 -3.08 11.40 11.41
C LEU A 129 -4.18 10.34 11.27
N GLU A 130 -4.95 10.37 10.19
CA GLU A 130 -5.98 9.35 9.91
C GLU A 130 -5.35 7.95 9.78
N ILE A 131 -4.20 7.84 9.12
CA ILE A 131 -3.45 6.57 9.02
C ILE A 131 -3.00 6.11 10.40
N VAL A 132 -2.41 6.99 11.20
CA VAL A 132 -1.95 6.66 12.55
C VAL A 132 -3.11 6.21 13.44
N GLU A 133 -4.25 6.90 13.39
CA GLU A 133 -5.45 6.48 14.10
C GLU A 133 -5.95 5.10 13.66
N SER A 134 -5.93 4.81 12.35
CA SER A 134 -6.28 3.49 11.84
C SER A 134 -5.35 2.40 12.37
N LEU A 135 -4.03 2.64 12.37
CA LEU A 135 -3.03 1.69 12.87
C LEU A 135 -3.17 1.46 14.38
N LEU A 136 -3.46 2.51 15.16
CA LEU A 136 -3.71 2.38 16.60
C LEU A 136 -4.96 1.53 16.89
N ARG A 137 -6.04 1.73 16.12
CA ARG A 137 -7.26 0.89 16.24
C ARG A 137 -6.99 -0.58 15.90
N GLU A 138 -6.15 -0.86 14.90
CA GLU A 138 -5.74 -2.24 14.59
C GLU A 138 -4.85 -2.84 15.67
N GLN A 139 -3.93 -2.05 16.24
CA GLN A 139 -3.09 -2.48 17.35
C GLN A 139 -3.93 -2.84 18.58
N ASP A 140 -4.94 -2.05 18.92
CA ASP A 140 -5.84 -2.33 20.04
C ASP A 140 -6.60 -3.64 19.83
N LYS A 141 -7.14 -3.88 18.63
CA LYS A 141 -7.77 -5.17 18.27
C LYS A 141 -6.81 -6.34 18.40
N ASN A 142 -5.57 -6.19 17.93
CA ASN A 142 -4.55 -7.23 18.05
C ASN A 142 -4.22 -7.53 19.52
N ASN A 143 -4.15 -6.49 20.36
CA ASN A 143 -3.93 -6.64 21.80
C ASN A 143 -5.10 -7.39 22.48
N GLU A 144 -6.34 -7.14 22.08
CA GLU A 144 -7.50 -7.91 22.57
C GLU A 144 -7.39 -9.40 22.24
N VAL A 145 -7.01 -9.73 20.99
CA VAL A 145 -6.80 -11.12 20.56
C VAL A 145 -5.67 -11.79 21.34
N ILE A 146 -4.54 -11.10 21.51
CA ILE A 146 -3.39 -11.60 22.29
C ILE A 146 -3.82 -11.86 23.75
N ASN A 147 -4.55 -10.93 24.36
CA ASN A 147 -5.05 -11.11 25.72
C ASN A 147 -6.01 -12.29 25.84
N GLY A 148 -6.85 -12.52 24.82
CA GLY A 148 -7.68 -13.73 24.72
C GLY A 148 -6.85 -15.01 24.70
N LEU A 149 -5.85 -15.08 23.83
CA LEU A 149 -4.94 -16.23 23.72
C LEU A 149 -4.12 -16.47 24.99
N VAL A 150 -3.70 -15.39 25.69
CA VAL A 150 -2.99 -15.50 26.97
C VAL A 150 -3.90 -16.10 28.04
N ARG A 151 -5.17 -15.66 28.11
CA ARG A 151 -6.15 -16.22 29.05
C ARG A 151 -6.45 -17.69 28.74
N GLU A 152 -6.64 -18.03 27.47
CA GLU A 152 -6.84 -19.41 27.03
C GLU A 152 -5.64 -20.29 27.38
N LYS A 153 -4.41 -19.81 27.12
CA LYS A 153 -3.18 -20.50 27.51
C LYS A 153 -3.11 -20.73 29.02
N GLN A 154 -3.44 -19.72 29.84
CA GLN A 154 -3.48 -19.85 31.29
C GLN A 154 -4.51 -20.90 31.73
N GLN A 155 -5.72 -20.85 31.17
CA GLN A 155 -6.77 -21.85 31.45
C GLN A 155 -6.28 -23.27 31.12
N LEU A 156 -5.68 -23.47 29.94
CA LEU A 156 -5.12 -24.75 29.52
C LEU A 156 -4.01 -25.25 30.45
N GLN A 157 -3.15 -24.35 30.96
CA GLN A 157 -2.12 -24.69 31.94
C GLN A 157 -2.72 -25.09 33.30
N PHE A 158 -3.75 -24.40 33.78
CA PHE A 158 -4.44 -24.75 35.02
C PHE A 158 -5.22 -26.06 34.92
N SER A 159 -5.80 -26.37 33.75
CA SER A 159 -6.47 -27.66 33.50
C SER A 159 -5.50 -28.83 33.39
N ARG A 160 -4.25 -28.60 32.94
CA ARG A 160 -3.20 -29.65 32.91
C ARG A 160 -2.66 -30.03 34.30
N GLY A 161 -2.85 -29.19 35.32
CA GLY A 161 -2.20 -29.37 36.62
C GLY A 161 -2.96 -30.16 37.70
N ARG A 162 -4.18 -30.67 37.42
CA ARG A 162 -4.99 -31.35 38.46
C ARG A 162 -5.76 -32.59 38.03
N ALA A 163 -5.79 -32.96 36.75
CA ALA A 163 -6.73 -33.98 36.27
C ALA A 163 -6.09 -35.25 35.68
N ASP A 164 -4.77 -35.36 35.52
CA ASP A 164 -4.24 -36.27 34.47
C ASP A 164 -3.06 -37.17 34.84
N ASP A 165 -2.61 -37.24 36.09
CA ASP A 165 -1.60 -38.25 36.48
C ASP A 165 -2.22 -39.40 37.28
N ASP A 166 -2.92 -39.12 38.39
CA ASP A 166 -3.51 -40.20 39.21
C ASP A 166 -4.67 -40.94 38.51
N ASP A 167 -5.55 -40.24 37.78
CA ASP A 167 -6.66 -40.87 37.03
C ASP A 167 -6.14 -41.67 35.82
N LEU A 168 -5.01 -41.23 35.26
CA LEU A 168 -4.36 -41.86 34.13
C LEU A 168 -3.61 -43.12 34.57
N GLU A 169 -2.87 -43.05 35.68
CA GLU A 169 -2.24 -44.21 36.33
C GLU A 169 -3.28 -45.26 36.73
N THR A 170 -4.38 -44.82 37.34
CA THR A 170 -5.48 -45.72 37.74
C THR A 170 -6.11 -46.42 36.52
N ARG A 171 -6.36 -45.68 35.43
CA ARG A 171 -6.87 -46.26 34.17
C ARG A 171 -5.88 -47.21 33.51
N TYR A 172 -4.59 -46.88 33.54
CA TYR A 172 -3.55 -47.77 33.01
C TYR A 172 -3.47 -49.08 33.79
N LEU A 173 -3.52 -49.02 35.12
CA LEU A 173 -3.50 -50.20 35.99
C LEU A 173 -4.75 -51.08 35.77
N ASP A 174 -5.96 -50.50 35.72
CA ASP A 174 -7.19 -51.24 35.46
C ASP A 174 -7.20 -51.88 34.06
N LEU A 175 -6.64 -51.19 33.05
CA LEU A 175 -6.48 -51.73 31.71
C LEU A 175 -5.48 -52.90 31.69
N MET A 176 -4.33 -52.78 32.37
CA MET A 176 -3.35 -53.87 32.49
C MET A 176 -3.95 -55.08 33.20
N GLU A 177 -4.76 -54.88 34.23
CA GLU A 177 -5.42 -55.97 34.96
C GLU A 177 -6.46 -56.70 34.08
N LYS A 178 -7.24 -55.96 33.30
CA LYS A 178 -8.14 -56.55 32.29
C LYS A 178 -7.40 -57.33 31.23
N TYR A 179 -6.26 -56.82 30.74
CA TYR A 179 -5.41 -57.56 29.80
C TYR A 179 -4.85 -58.84 30.42
N LYS A 180 -4.37 -58.79 31.66
CA LYS A 180 -3.89 -59.97 32.39
C LYS A 180 -4.99 -61.04 32.53
N GLN A 181 -6.19 -60.64 32.94
CA GLN A 181 -7.33 -61.56 33.02
C GLN A 181 -7.71 -62.15 31.66
N SER A 182 -7.62 -61.36 30.58
CA SER A 182 -7.90 -61.84 29.23
C SER A 182 -6.84 -62.84 28.73
N LEU A 183 -5.56 -62.62 29.08
CA LEU A 183 -4.46 -63.53 28.80
C LEU A 183 -4.63 -64.85 29.54
N ASP A 184 -4.97 -64.80 30.84
CA ASP A 184 -5.23 -66.00 31.64
C ASP A 184 -6.39 -66.82 31.05
N ARG A 185 -7.47 -66.15 30.61
CA ARG A 185 -8.59 -66.82 29.92
C ARG A 185 -8.18 -67.41 28.58
N LEU A 186 -7.35 -66.71 27.80
CA LEU A 186 -6.80 -67.24 26.55
C LEU A 186 -5.92 -68.47 26.79
N GLU A 187 -5.13 -68.48 27.86
CA GLU A 187 -4.30 -69.62 28.22
C GLU A 187 -5.13 -70.81 28.71
N GLN A 188 -6.20 -70.57 29.47
CA GLN A 188 -7.20 -71.59 29.82
C GLN A 188 -7.89 -72.16 28.56
N LEU A 189 -8.29 -71.30 27.63
CA LEU A 189 -8.89 -71.73 26.36
C LEU A 189 -7.89 -72.53 25.52
N ARG A 190 -6.64 -72.09 25.42
CA ARG A 190 -5.56 -72.80 24.73
C ARG A 190 -5.26 -74.16 25.36
N SER A 191 -5.30 -74.26 26.69
CA SER A 191 -5.03 -75.51 27.42
C SER A 191 -6.22 -76.48 27.41
N SER A 192 -7.43 -76.00 27.12
CA SER A 192 -8.61 -76.83 26.91
C SER A 192 -8.45 -77.79 25.73
N LYS A 193 -9.17 -78.92 25.76
CA LYS A 193 -9.11 -79.96 24.71
C LYS A 193 -9.44 -79.39 23.32
N LEU A 194 -10.44 -78.51 23.24
CA LEU A 194 -10.84 -77.87 21.99
C LEU A 194 -9.79 -76.86 21.51
N GLY A 195 -9.21 -76.07 22.42
CA GLY A 195 -8.15 -75.11 22.07
C GLY A 195 -6.87 -75.77 21.61
N LYS A 196 -6.44 -76.87 22.25
CA LYS A 196 -5.31 -77.69 21.79
C LYS A 196 -5.53 -78.23 20.38
N MET A 197 -6.75 -78.69 20.06
CA MET A 197 -7.11 -79.11 18.70
C MET A 197 -7.05 -77.96 17.69
N GLN A 198 -7.58 -76.79 18.05
CA GLN A 198 -7.55 -75.62 17.16
C GLN A 198 -6.12 -75.13 16.90
N VAL A 199 -5.27 -75.07 17.93
CA VAL A 199 -3.85 -74.70 17.77
C VAL A 199 -3.12 -75.72 16.91
N ALA A 200 -3.34 -77.02 17.13
CA ALA A 200 -2.74 -78.08 16.30
C ALA A 200 -3.20 -78.00 14.84
N TYR A 201 -4.47 -77.68 14.59
CA TYR A 201 -5.01 -77.47 13.24
C TYR A 201 -4.33 -76.28 12.54
N TRP A 202 -4.19 -75.14 13.24
CA TRP A 202 -3.57 -73.95 12.67
C TRP A 202 -2.05 -74.10 12.47
N ASN A 203 -1.35 -74.81 13.36
CA ASN A 203 0.08 -75.14 13.17
C ASN A 203 0.28 -76.00 11.92
N ARG A 204 -0.54 -77.07 11.75
CA ARG A 204 -0.55 -77.87 10.51
C ARG A 204 -0.83 -77.05 9.26
N LYS A 205 -1.74 -76.08 9.33
CA LYS A 205 -2.10 -75.23 8.19
C LYS A 205 -1.03 -74.19 7.85
N ARG A 206 -0.26 -73.71 8.85
CA ARG A 206 0.82 -72.73 8.67
C ARG A 206 2.21 -73.34 8.45
N GLY A 207 2.33 -74.67 8.48
CA GLY A 207 3.57 -75.38 8.15
C GLY A 207 4.61 -75.45 9.29
N TYR A 208 4.16 -75.32 10.54
CA TYR A 208 4.97 -75.58 11.74
C TYR A 208 4.70 -76.96 12.32
#